data_AF-A0A959XUL0-F1
#
_entry.id   AF-A0A959XUL0-F1
#
_cell.length_a   1.000
_cell.length_b   1.000
_cell.length_c   1.000
_cell.angle_alpha   90.00
_cell.angle_beta   90.00
_cell.angle_gamma   90.00
#
_symmetry.space_group_name_H-M   'P 1'
#
loop_
_entity.id
_entity.type
_entity.pdbx_description
1 polymer ?
#
loop_
_entity_poly.entity_id
_entity_poly.type
_entity_poly.pdbx_seq_one_letter_code
_entity_poly.pdbx_strand_id
1 'polypeptide(L)'
;MAAAKTPYGPGMPENTGSTLSVTFWKNELGELLQRAGVPEQLVDWVTVVIIAASLFVILGVLSKVLTRLFNVAFKRFSTGTDTNFDDHLLDLKVPRYLARVIPLIIGYQLIPVVLSDAPGMIGVTERLFNVFFILLAVRIVRAVMLAGRDTLNDLPTYRDKPLDSYVQVASLAVYFIAAILLFSLLTGKSVLAFLTAMGAASAVLLLIFKDAILGFVASIQISANDMVRRGDWITMPKYGADGDVEEINLTTVKVINFDKTITT
;
A
#
# COMPACT_ATOMS: atom_id res chain seq x y z
N MET A 1 54.39 22.54 39.28
CA MET A 1 53.73 21.23 39.55
C MET A 1 52.31 21.32 39.02
N ALA A 2 52.08 20.75 37.84
CA ALA A 2 50.76 20.71 37.19
C ALA A 2 50.03 19.43 37.63
N ALA A 3 48.79 19.57 38.10
CA ALA A 3 47.90 18.43 38.35
C ALA A 3 46.75 18.49 37.33
N ALA A 4 46.69 17.47 36.48
CA ALA A 4 45.70 17.30 35.43
C ALA A 4 44.32 16.92 36.00
N LYS A 5 43.27 17.59 35.52
CA LYS A 5 41.87 17.12 35.60
C LYS A 5 41.56 16.33 34.33
N THR A 6 41.28 15.04 34.45
CA THR A 6 40.70 14.20 33.39
C THR A 6 39.17 14.33 33.39
N PRO A 7 38.50 14.53 32.24
CA PRO A 7 37.04 14.52 32.16
C PRO A 7 36.58 13.24 31.44
N TYR A 8 36.46 12.13 32.15
CA TYR A 8 35.73 10.95 31.66
C TYR A 8 35.05 10.27 32.86
N GLY A 9 33.81 10.66 33.14
CA GLY A 9 32.88 9.83 33.90
C GLY A 9 32.18 8.89 32.91
N PRO A 10 32.13 7.56 33.16
CA PRO A 10 31.45 6.66 32.26
C PRO A 10 29.94 6.77 32.49
N GLY A 11 29.23 7.42 31.56
CA GLY A 11 27.80 7.20 31.38
C GLY A 11 27.59 5.74 30.97
N MET A 12 26.73 5.03 31.72
CA MET A 12 26.37 3.64 31.44
C MET A 12 25.84 3.46 30.01
N PRO A 13 26.33 2.49 29.22
CA PRO A 13 25.72 2.18 27.93
C PRO A 13 24.47 1.33 28.12
N GLU A 14 23.35 1.88 27.67
CA GLU A 14 22.08 1.19 27.45
C GLU A 14 22.28 0.06 26.41
N ASN A 15 21.95 -1.18 26.78
CA ASN A 15 21.76 -2.35 25.92
C ASN A 15 22.91 -2.74 24.95
N THR A 16 24.11 -2.97 25.49
CA THR A 16 25.33 -3.35 24.74
C THR A 16 25.47 -4.86 24.46
N GLY A 17 24.68 -5.74 25.10
CA GLY A 17 24.96 -7.18 25.08
C GLY A 17 24.77 -7.86 23.71
N SER A 18 23.73 -7.50 22.96
CA SER A 18 23.42 -8.12 21.66
C SER A 18 24.29 -7.57 20.52
N THR A 19 24.57 -6.26 20.55
CA THR A 19 25.42 -5.57 19.55
C THR A 19 26.88 -5.98 19.68
N LEU A 20 27.39 -6.20 20.91
CA LEU A 20 28.75 -6.70 21.13
C LEU A 20 28.94 -8.10 20.54
N SER A 21 27.93 -8.97 20.61
CA SER A 21 28.03 -10.35 20.10
C SER A 21 28.16 -10.41 18.57
N VAL A 22 27.37 -9.62 17.84
CA VAL A 22 27.39 -9.64 16.36
C VAL A 22 28.68 -9.02 15.83
N THR A 23 29.13 -7.91 16.43
CA THR A 23 30.40 -7.27 16.08
C THR A 23 31.60 -8.18 16.38
N PHE A 24 31.55 -8.94 17.49
CA PHE A 24 32.57 -9.94 17.82
C PHE A 24 32.68 -11.04 16.74
N TRP A 25 31.56 -11.66 16.36
CA TRP A 25 31.56 -12.70 15.32
C TRP A 25 31.98 -12.17 13.94
N LYS A 26 31.65 -10.91 13.65
CA LYS A 26 32.06 -10.23 12.42
C LYS A 26 33.58 -10.07 12.34
N ASN A 27 34.21 -9.64 13.42
CA ASN A 27 35.67 -9.49 13.49
C ASN A 27 36.38 -10.85 13.38
N GLU A 28 35.88 -11.88 14.07
CA GLU A 28 36.44 -13.24 13.99
C GLU A 28 36.36 -13.82 12.56
N LEU A 29 35.24 -13.60 11.87
CA LEU A 29 35.09 -14.00 10.46
C LEU A 29 36.07 -13.26 9.54
N GLY A 30 36.30 -11.97 9.77
CA GLY A 30 37.29 -11.19 9.04
C GLY A 30 38.70 -11.76 9.19
N GLU A 31 39.11 -12.12 10.41
CA GLU A 31 40.40 -12.75 10.67
C GLU A 31 40.53 -14.13 10.00
N LEU A 32 39.48 -14.95 10.03
CA LEU A 32 39.47 -16.25 9.36
C LEU A 32 39.59 -16.12 7.83
N LEU A 33 38.96 -15.11 7.23
CA LEU A 33 39.05 -14.84 5.79
C LEU A 33 40.45 -14.35 5.39
N GLN A 34 41.10 -13.54 6.22
CA GLN A 34 42.49 -13.15 6.02
C GLN A 34 43.43 -14.36 6.10
N ARG A 35 43.22 -15.25 7.09
CA ARG A 35 43.98 -16.51 7.20
C ARG A 35 43.73 -17.47 6.03
N ALA A 36 42.56 -17.40 5.39
CA ALA A 36 42.23 -18.15 4.19
C ALA A 36 42.80 -17.54 2.89
N GLY A 37 43.51 -16.40 2.95
CA GLY A 37 44.20 -15.78 1.83
C GLY A 37 43.34 -14.80 1.01
N VAL A 38 42.22 -14.30 1.56
CA VAL A 38 41.42 -13.26 0.90
C VAL A 38 42.19 -11.92 0.96
N PRO A 39 42.34 -11.20 -0.17
CA PRO A 39 42.99 -9.89 -0.19
C PRO A 39 42.29 -8.91 0.76
N GLU A 40 43.03 -8.13 1.55
CA GLU A 40 42.46 -7.19 2.56
C GLU A 40 41.37 -6.28 1.98
N GLN A 41 41.52 -5.87 0.73
CA GLN A 41 40.56 -5.00 0.03
C GLN A 41 39.20 -5.66 -0.26
N LEU A 42 39.14 -6.99 -0.24
CA LEU A 42 37.92 -7.79 -0.46
C LEU A 42 37.35 -8.38 0.83
N VAL A 43 38.12 -8.44 1.92
CA VAL A 43 37.71 -9.06 3.19
C VAL A 43 36.41 -8.43 3.71
N ASP A 44 36.31 -7.10 3.69
CA ASP A 44 35.12 -6.40 4.19
C ASP A 44 33.86 -6.73 3.36
N TRP A 45 33.98 -6.69 2.03
CA TRP A 45 32.88 -7.03 1.12
C TRP A 45 32.44 -8.48 1.25
N VAL A 46 33.40 -9.41 1.31
CA VAL A 46 33.13 -10.85 1.47
C VAL A 46 32.46 -11.12 2.83
N THR A 47 32.91 -10.46 3.89
CA THR A 47 32.33 -10.56 5.24
C THR A 47 30.87 -10.09 5.25
N VAL A 48 30.59 -8.93 4.66
CA VAL A 48 29.21 -8.40 4.56
C VAL A 48 28.31 -9.36 3.78
N VAL A 49 28.77 -9.92 2.68
CA VAL A 49 27.99 -10.87 1.86
C VAL A 49 27.70 -12.17 2.64
N ILE A 50 28.69 -12.72 3.34
CA ILE A 50 28.51 -13.95 4.15
C ILE A 50 27.54 -13.71 5.31
N ILE A 51 27.67 -12.58 6.02
CA ILE A 51 26.75 -12.23 7.11
C ILE A 51 25.34 -11.99 6.58
N ALA A 52 25.18 -11.26 5.47
CA ALA A 52 23.87 -11.04 4.86
C ALA A 52 23.22 -12.36 4.39
N ALA A 53 23.99 -13.26 3.78
CA ALA A 53 23.51 -14.57 3.33
C ALA A 53 23.10 -15.47 4.50
N SER A 54 23.93 -15.54 5.54
CA SER A 54 23.60 -16.32 6.75
C SER A 54 22.37 -15.75 7.47
N LEU A 55 22.27 -14.43 7.61
CA LEU A 55 21.08 -13.77 8.15
C LEU A 55 19.84 -14.08 7.33
N PHE A 56 19.91 -14.02 6.00
CA PHE A 56 18.80 -14.36 5.11
C PHE A 56 18.31 -15.81 5.33
N VAL A 57 19.23 -16.76 5.46
CA VAL A 57 18.90 -18.16 5.76
C VAL A 57 18.24 -18.28 7.14
N ILE A 58 18.80 -17.64 8.18
CA ILE A 58 18.25 -17.66 9.54
C ILE A 58 16.84 -17.08 9.57
N LEU A 59 16.63 -15.91 8.96
CA LEU A 59 15.32 -15.28 8.86
C LEU A 59 14.33 -16.13 8.06
N GLY A 60 14.79 -16.81 7.01
CA GLY A 60 13.99 -17.76 6.22
C GLY A 60 13.54 -18.97 7.03
N VAL A 61 14.43 -19.56 7.84
CA VAL A 61 14.11 -20.66 8.75
C VAL A 61 13.15 -20.19 9.84
N LEU A 62 13.44 -19.05 10.48
CA LEU A 62 12.60 -18.44 11.50
C LEU A 62 11.18 -18.18 10.97
N SER A 63 11.07 -17.64 9.75
CA SER A 63 9.79 -17.43 9.07
C SER A 63 8.99 -18.72 8.90
N LYS A 64 9.65 -19.82 8.49
CA LYS A 64 8.99 -21.14 8.36
C LYS A 64 8.54 -21.68 9.72
N VAL A 65 9.37 -21.58 10.75
CA VAL A 65 9.04 -22.03 12.11
C VAL A 65 7.87 -21.23 12.68
N LEU A 66 7.93 -19.91 12.61
CA LEU A 66 6.85 -19.03 13.05
C LEU A 66 5.56 -19.30 12.29
N THR A 67 5.62 -19.50 10.97
CA THR A 67 4.42 -19.83 10.18
C THR A 67 3.77 -21.12 10.68
N ARG A 68 4.57 -22.15 11.00
CA ARG A 68 4.05 -23.39 11.58
C ARG A 68 3.41 -23.14 12.95
N LEU A 69 4.08 -22.40 13.83
CA LEU A 69 3.58 -22.08 15.17
C LEU A 69 2.27 -21.29 15.11
N PHE A 70 2.21 -20.24 14.29
CA PHE A 70 1.03 -19.43 14.07
C PHE A 70 -0.15 -20.24 13.51
N ASN A 71 0.10 -21.12 12.52
CA ASN A 71 -0.95 -21.99 12.00
C ASN A 71 -1.53 -22.94 13.07
N VAL A 72 -0.66 -23.53 13.90
CA VAL A 72 -1.10 -24.41 15.00
C VAL A 72 -1.88 -23.62 16.06
N ALA A 73 -1.40 -22.42 16.41
CA ALA A 73 -2.06 -21.54 17.38
C ALA A 73 -3.46 -21.11 16.90
N PHE A 74 -3.56 -20.66 15.64
CA PHE A 74 -4.85 -20.28 15.05
C PHE A 74 -5.82 -21.46 14.96
N LYS A 75 -5.36 -22.65 14.55
CA LYS A 75 -6.21 -23.84 14.50
C LYS A 75 -6.72 -24.26 15.88
N ARG A 76 -5.89 -24.11 16.93
CA ARG A 76 -6.30 -24.40 18.31
C ARG A 76 -7.26 -23.35 18.87
N PHE A 77 -7.10 -22.09 18.47
CA PHE A 77 -8.04 -21.03 18.84
C PHE A 77 -9.39 -21.24 18.15
N SER A 78 -9.36 -21.71 16.90
CA SER A 78 -10.55 -21.87 16.07
C SER A 78 -11.54 -22.93 16.55
N THR A 79 -11.05 -23.98 17.19
CA THR A 79 -11.92 -25.00 17.82
C THR A 79 -12.79 -24.46 18.96
N GLY A 80 -12.60 -23.20 19.39
CA GLY A 80 -13.37 -22.56 20.46
C GLY A 80 -14.33 -21.45 20.00
N THR A 81 -14.46 -21.20 18.70
CA THR A 81 -15.26 -20.09 18.15
C THR A 81 -16.46 -20.61 17.34
N ASP A 82 -17.64 -19.99 17.53
CA ASP A 82 -18.88 -20.36 16.82
C ASP A 82 -18.94 -19.82 15.38
N THR A 83 -17.94 -19.04 14.94
CA THR A 83 -17.92 -18.37 13.63
C THR A 83 -16.80 -18.92 12.75
N ASN A 84 -17.06 -19.12 11.44
CA ASN A 84 -16.08 -19.64 10.46
C ASN A 84 -14.97 -18.61 10.08
N PHE A 85 -14.90 -17.46 10.75
CA PHE A 85 -14.02 -16.35 10.33
C PHE A 85 -12.54 -16.71 10.45
N ASP A 86 -12.19 -17.40 11.52
CA ASP A 86 -10.88 -17.96 11.80
C ASP A 86 -10.43 -19.04 10.80
N ASP A 87 -11.34 -19.89 10.35
CA ASP A 87 -11.11 -20.88 9.28
C ASP A 87 -10.80 -20.16 7.96
N HIS A 88 -11.59 -19.14 7.61
CA HIS A 88 -11.33 -18.32 6.42
C HIS A 88 -10.00 -17.56 6.53
N LEU A 89 -9.62 -17.06 7.72
CA LEU A 89 -8.30 -16.44 7.96
C LEU A 89 -7.15 -17.44 7.73
N LEU A 90 -7.33 -18.70 8.14
CA LEU A 90 -6.37 -19.78 7.92
C LEU A 90 -6.22 -20.12 6.44
N ASP A 91 -7.33 -20.26 5.73
CA ASP A 91 -7.36 -20.56 4.28
C ASP A 91 -6.71 -19.45 3.45
N LEU A 92 -6.94 -18.20 3.84
CA LEU A 92 -6.33 -17.02 3.22
C LEU A 92 -4.89 -16.76 3.70
N LYS A 93 -4.31 -17.68 4.48
CA LYS A 93 -2.91 -17.68 4.93
C LYS A 93 -2.54 -16.43 5.74
N VAL A 94 -3.50 -15.81 6.44
CA VAL A 94 -3.24 -14.65 7.31
C VAL A 94 -2.17 -14.96 8.37
N PRO A 95 -2.19 -16.12 9.05
CA PRO A 95 -1.17 -16.43 10.07
C PRO A 95 0.24 -16.55 9.46
N ARG A 96 0.37 -16.97 8.19
CA ARG A 96 1.64 -16.98 7.46
C ARG A 96 2.14 -15.57 7.18
N TYR A 97 1.26 -14.63 6.83
CA TYR A 97 1.67 -13.24 6.62
C TYR A 97 2.06 -12.57 7.93
N LEU A 98 1.32 -12.80 9.01
CA LEU A 98 1.66 -12.31 10.35
C LEU A 98 3.01 -12.87 10.84
N ALA A 99 3.23 -14.17 10.67
CA ALA A 99 4.50 -14.82 11.02
C ALA A 99 5.70 -14.23 10.28
N ARG A 100 5.51 -13.68 9.07
CA ARG A 100 6.58 -13.03 8.28
C ARG A 100 6.90 -11.62 8.76
N VAL A 101 6.05 -10.99 9.56
CA VAL A 101 6.30 -9.65 10.11
C VAL A 101 7.49 -9.71 11.09
N ILE A 102 7.55 -10.73 11.93
CA ILE A 102 8.59 -10.84 12.97
C ILE A 102 10.01 -10.94 12.37
N PRO A 103 10.32 -11.85 11.42
CA PRO A 103 11.63 -11.88 10.76
C PRO A 103 11.94 -10.59 10.02
N LEU A 104 10.93 -9.90 9.46
CA LEU A 104 11.13 -8.64 8.76
C LEU A 104 11.54 -7.52 9.73
N ILE A 105 10.94 -7.45 10.92
CA ILE A 105 11.33 -6.53 12.00
C ILE A 105 12.74 -6.81 12.49
N ILE A 106 13.04 -8.08 12.77
CA ILE A 106 14.38 -8.48 13.22
C ILE A 106 15.42 -8.12 12.15
N GLY A 107 15.14 -8.42 10.88
CA GLY A 107 16.02 -8.06 9.77
C GLY A 107 16.26 -6.55 9.68
N TYR A 108 15.22 -5.73 9.83
CA TYR A 108 15.32 -4.26 9.83
C TYR A 108 16.22 -3.74 10.96
N GLN A 109 16.06 -4.26 12.18
CA GLN A 109 16.88 -3.84 13.33
C GLN A 109 18.36 -4.24 13.20
N LEU A 110 18.66 -5.29 12.43
CA LEU A 110 20.02 -5.77 12.22
C LEU A 110 20.76 -5.05 11.08
N ILE A 111 20.07 -4.26 10.26
CA ILE A 111 20.68 -3.47 9.17
C ILE A 111 21.91 -2.67 9.64
N PRO A 112 21.83 -1.78 10.65
CA PRO A 112 22.97 -0.94 11.04
C PRO A 112 24.15 -1.75 11.58
N VAL A 113 23.90 -2.94 12.14
CA VAL A 113 24.93 -3.82 12.68
C VAL A 113 25.63 -4.59 11.56
N VAL A 114 24.87 -5.15 10.62
CA VAL A 114 25.42 -5.93 9.51
C VAL A 114 26.18 -5.03 8.53
N LEU A 115 25.61 -3.87 8.20
CA LEU A 115 26.14 -2.93 7.21
C LEU A 115 27.01 -1.81 7.82
N SER A 116 27.57 -2.01 9.02
CA SER A 116 28.44 -1.03 9.68
C SER A 116 29.60 -0.53 8.80
N ASP A 117 30.13 -1.40 7.93
CA ASP A 117 31.28 -1.11 7.08
C ASP A 117 30.88 -0.57 5.71
N ALA A 118 29.57 -0.56 5.41
CA ALA A 118 28.99 -0.02 4.19
C ALA A 118 27.90 1.02 4.52
N PRO A 119 28.24 2.14 5.19
CA PRO A 119 27.26 3.12 5.67
C PRO A 119 26.40 3.72 4.54
N GLY A 120 26.95 3.83 3.33
CA GLY A 120 26.19 4.28 2.15
C GLY A 120 25.05 3.35 1.72
N MET A 121 25.10 2.06 2.11
CA MET A 121 24.06 1.08 1.79
C MET A 121 22.96 0.98 2.85
N ILE A 122 23.18 1.51 4.06
CA ILE A 122 22.21 1.43 5.17
C ILE A 122 20.89 2.06 4.75
N GLY A 123 20.89 3.33 4.31
CA GLY A 123 19.67 4.03 3.95
C GLY A 123 18.92 3.41 2.76
N VAL A 124 19.63 2.83 1.79
CA VAL A 124 19.01 2.10 0.67
C VAL A 124 18.34 0.82 1.17
N THR A 125 19.01 0.07 2.05
CA THR A 125 18.50 -1.19 2.61
C THR A 125 17.31 -0.94 3.54
N GLU A 126 17.35 0.09 4.38
CA GLU A 126 16.22 0.49 5.23
C GLU A 126 14.98 0.83 4.39
N ARG A 127 15.15 1.62 3.31
CA ARG A 127 14.06 1.93 2.38
C ARG A 127 13.48 0.67 1.75
N LEU A 128 14.33 -0.28 1.34
CA LEU A 128 13.89 -1.55 0.76
C LEU A 128 13.07 -2.38 1.76
N PHE A 129 13.51 -2.48 3.02
CA PHE A 129 12.74 -3.15 4.07
C PHE A 129 11.40 -2.45 4.34
N ASN A 130 11.39 -1.12 4.39
CA ASN A 130 10.15 -0.34 4.55
C ASN A 130 9.17 -0.58 3.39
N VAL A 131 9.64 -0.74 2.15
CA VAL A 131 8.81 -1.16 1.02
C VAL A 131 8.21 -2.55 1.29
N PHE A 132 9.02 -3.52 1.73
CA PHE A 132 8.52 -4.85 2.07
C PHE A 132 7.49 -4.83 3.21
N PHE A 133 7.66 -3.96 4.21
CA PHE A 133 6.67 -3.75 5.27
C PHE A 133 5.34 -3.30 4.73
N ILE A 134 5.33 -2.27 3.87
CA ILE A 134 4.09 -1.74 3.28
C ILE A 134 3.40 -2.84 2.45
N LEU A 135 4.15 -3.55 1.60
CA LEU A 135 3.59 -4.63 0.77
C LEU A 135 3.03 -5.79 1.60
N LEU A 136 3.70 -6.14 2.69
CA LEU A 136 3.24 -7.20 3.60
C LEU A 136 1.98 -6.75 4.35
N ALA A 137 1.94 -5.50 4.84
CA ALA A 137 0.76 -4.93 5.49
C ALA A 137 -0.47 -4.94 4.57
N VAL A 138 -0.30 -4.52 3.30
CA VAL A 138 -1.38 -4.58 2.29
C VAL A 138 -1.89 -6.01 2.10
N ARG A 139 -0.99 -7.00 2.02
CA ARG A 139 -1.38 -8.41 1.89
C ARG A 139 -2.16 -8.91 3.10
N ILE A 140 -1.77 -8.52 4.32
CA ILE A 140 -2.48 -8.87 5.55
C ILE A 140 -3.88 -8.26 5.54
N VAL A 141 -3.98 -6.94 5.34
CA VAL A 141 -5.27 -6.22 5.33
C VAL A 141 -6.21 -6.82 4.29
N ARG A 142 -5.73 -7.05 3.07
CA ARG A 142 -6.55 -7.66 2.00
C ARG A 142 -7.00 -9.07 2.35
N ALA A 143 -6.12 -9.90 2.91
CA ALA A 143 -6.49 -11.26 3.29
C ALA A 143 -7.54 -11.26 4.43
N VAL A 144 -7.43 -10.33 5.39
CA VAL A 144 -8.45 -10.16 6.44
C VAL A 144 -9.78 -9.69 5.86
N MET A 145 -9.78 -8.74 4.91
CA MET A 145 -11.00 -8.27 4.24
C MET A 145 -11.69 -9.38 3.45
N LEU A 146 -10.92 -10.22 2.75
CA LEU A 146 -11.46 -11.40 2.05
C LEU A 146 -12.04 -12.41 3.02
N ALA A 147 -11.37 -12.68 4.15
CA ALA A 147 -11.89 -13.58 5.17
C ALA A 147 -13.22 -13.07 5.74
N GLY A 148 -13.34 -11.75 5.95
CA GLY A 148 -14.59 -11.12 6.35
C GLY A 148 -15.69 -11.28 5.30
N ARG A 149 -15.37 -11.13 4.01
CA ARG A 149 -16.32 -11.36 2.90
C ARG A 149 -16.77 -12.81 2.81
N ASP A 150 -15.85 -13.76 2.95
CA ASP A 150 -16.18 -15.19 2.89
C ASP A 150 -17.07 -15.58 4.08
N THR A 151 -16.76 -15.07 5.27
CA THR A 151 -17.61 -15.24 6.46
C THR A 151 -19.00 -14.64 6.27
N LEU A 152 -19.10 -13.43 5.72
CA LEU A 152 -20.41 -12.82 5.46
C LEU A 152 -21.20 -13.59 4.40
N ASN A 153 -20.55 -14.14 3.38
CA ASN A 153 -21.19 -14.98 2.36
C ASN A 153 -21.75 -16.30 2.91
N ASP A 154 -21.22 -16.81 4.02
CA ASP A 154 -21.78 -17.99 4.69
C ASP A 154 -23.17 -17.71 5.30
N LEU A 155 -23.47 -16.46 5.65
CA LEU A 155 -24.76 -16.07 6.22
C LEU A 155 -25.84 -15.96 5.13
N PRO A 156 -27.01 -16.61 5.29
CA PRO A 156 -28.11 -16.57 4.30
C PRO A 156 -28.54 -15.14 3.93
N THR A 157 -28.54 -14.22 4.89
CA THR A 157 -28.95 -12.81 4.72
C THR A 157 -28.05 -12.02 3.76
N TYR A 158 -26.79 -12.41 3.61
CA TYR A 158 -25.78 -11.65 2.86
C TYR A 158 -25.37 -12.30 1.54
N ARG A 159 -25.83 -13.52 1.24
CA ARG A 159 -25.50 -14.25 0.01
C ARG A 159 -25.88 -13.53 -1.28
N ASP A 160 -26.99 -12.82 -1.28
CA ASP A 160 -27.48 -12.10 -2.46
C ASP A 160 -26.92 -10.67 -2.55
N LYS A 161 -26.01 -10.30 -1.65
CA LYS A 161 -25.39 -8.97 -1.62
C LYS A 161 -24.08 -8.99 -2.43
N PRO A 162 -23.73 -7.90 -3.12
CA PRO A 162 -22.51 -7.83 -3.93
C PRO A 162 -21.25 -7.61 -3.04
N LEU A 163 -20.95 -8.56 -2.15
CA LEU A 163 -19.83 -8.45 -1.20
C LEU A 163 -18.47 -8.30 -1.88
N ASP A 164 -18.31 -8.91 -3.05
CA ASP A 164 -17.11 -8.75 -3.88
C ASP A 164 -16.89 -7.30 -4.29
N SER A 165 -17.95 -6.59 -4.70
CA SER A 165 -17.85 -5.18 -5.09
C SER A 165 -17.49 -4.31 -3.89
N TYR A 166 -18.02 -4.59 -2.69
CA TYR A 166 -17.65 -3.85 -1.48
C TYR A 166 -16.17 -4.06 -1.11
N VAL A 167 -15.70 -5.31 -1.09
CA VAL A 167 -14.28 -5.60 -0.82
C VAL A 167 -13.38 -5.04 -1.91
N GLN A 168 -13.81 -5.01 -3.17
CA GLN A 168 -13.06 -4.42 -4.28
C GLN A 168 -12.85 -2.92 -4.08
N VAL A 169 -13.92 -2.17 -3.77
CA VAL A 169 -13.83 -0.72 -3.51
C VAL A 169 -12.96 -0.43 -2.29
N ALA A 170 -13.13 -1.19 -1.20
CA ALA A 170 -12.29 -1.01 -0.03
C ALA A 170 -10.83 -1.41 -0.28
N SER A 171 -10.57 -2.45 -1.09
CA SER A 171 -9.21 -2.84 -1.50
C SER A 171 -8.55 -1.75 -2.35
N LEU A 172 -9.31 -1.09 -3.22
CA LEU A 172 -8.83 0.05 -4.00
C LEU A 172 -8.34 1.18 -3.07
N ALA A 173 -9.09 1.49 -2.00
CA ALA A 173 -8.66 2.46 -1.00
C ALA A 173 -7.35 2.04 -0.30
N VAL A 174 -7.22 0.76 0.08
CA VAL A 174 -5.98 0.23 0.68
C VAL A 174 -4.80 0.35 -0.28
N TYR A 175 -4.97 0.01 -1.56
CA TYR A 175 -3.93 0.17 -2.57
C TYR A 175 -3.54 1.63 -2.80
N PHE A 176 -4.52 2.53 -2.77
CA PHE A 176 -4.27 3.97 -2.90
C PHE A 176 -3.43 4.50 -1.74
N ILE A 177 -3.77 4.14 -0.50
CA ILE A 177 -2.99 4.48 0.70
C ILE A 177 -1.57 3.92 0.58
N ALA A 178 -1.43 2.65 0.20
CA ALA A 178 -0.13 2.03 0.02
C ALA A 178 0.73 2.72 -1.05
N ALA A 179 0.12 3.11 -2.17
CA ALA A 179 0.81 3.85 -3.23
C ALA A 179 1.34 5.19 -2.74
N ILE A 180 0.57 5.91 -1.92
CA ILE A 180 1.00 7.19 -1.31
C ILE A 180 2.16 6.96 -0.33
N LEU A 181 2.08 5.92 0.51
CA LEU A 181 3.17 5.58 1.44
C LEU A 181 4.45 5.20 0.70
N LEU A 182 4.33 4.41 -0.37
CA LEU A 182 5.46 4.05 -1.23
C LEU A 182 6.05 5.27 -1.92
N PHE A 183 5.22 6.16 -2.48
CA PHE A 183 5.68 7.40 -3.07
C PHE A 183 6.45 8.26 -2.07
N SER A 184 5.90 8.43 -0.86
CA SER A 184 6.53 9.20 0.21
C SER A 184 7.89 8.61 0.60
N LEU A 185 7.96 7.29 0.74
CA LEU A 185 9.18 6.57 1.08
C LEU A 185 10.26 6.69 -0.01
N LEU A 186 9.89 6.59 -1.28
CA LEU A 186 10.83 6.62 -2.41
C LEU A 186 11.35 8.04 -2.69
N THR A 187 10.47 9.03 -2.60
CA THR A 187 10.82 10.44 -2.89
C THR A 187 11.35 11.20 -1.68
N GLY A 188 11.18 10.67 -0.47
CA GLY A 188 11.51 11.36 0.78
C GLY A 188 10.61 12.56 1.07
N LYS A 189 9.54 12.76 0.28
CA LYS A 189 8.54 13.82 0.49
C LYS A 189 7.49 13.34 1.48
N SER A 190 6.93 14.24 2.28
CA SER A 190 5.84 13.87 3.18
C SER A 190 4.57 13.53 2.41
N VAL A 191 3.76 12.62 2.99
CA VAL A 191 2.43 12.26 2.47
C VAL A 191 1.56 13.49 2.24
N LEU A 192 1.55 14.43 3.19
CA LEU A 192 0.76 15.65 3.09
C LEU A 192 1.20 16.51 1.90
N ALA A 193 2.50 16.66 1.66
CA ALA A 193 2.99 17.44 0.52
C ALA A 193 2.55 16.82 -0.82
N PHE A 194 2.57 15.49 -0.93
CA PHE A 194 2.08 14.79 -2.11
C PHE A 194 0.58 15.00 -2.32
N LEU A 195 -0.22 14.82 -1.26
CA LEU A 195 -1.67 15.03 -1.32
C LEU A 195 -2.04 16.47 -1.65
N THR A 196 -1.33 17.46 -1.11
CA THR A 196 -1.53 18.87 -1.45
C THR A 196 -1.21 19.14 -2.91
N ALA A 197 -0.11 18.61 -3.44
CA ALA A 197 0.25 18.78 -4.84
C ALA A 197 -0.78 18.12 -5.79
N MET A 198 -1.19 16.88 -5.48
CA MET A 198 -2.23 16.17 -6.22
C MET A 198 -3.58 16.89 -6.14
N GLY A 199 -3.95 17.39 -4.96
CA GLY A 199 -5.18 18.15 -4.72
C GLY A 199 -5.20 19.47 -5.48
N ALA A 200 -4.10 20.23 -5.46
CA ALA A 200 -3.94 21.46 -6.22
C ALA A 200 -4.02 21.20 -7.73
N ALA A 201 -3.30 20.18 -8.23
CA ALA A 201 -3.37 19.78 -9.63
C ALA A 201 -4.79 19.34 -10.03
N SER A 202 -5.48 18.59 -9.18
CA SER A 202 -6.86 18.15 -9.41
C SER A 202 -7.85 19.31 -9.41
N ALA A 203 -7.67 20.31 -8.53
CA ALA A 203 -8.51 21.50 -8.50
C ALA A 203 -8.33 22.36 -9.76
N VAL A 204 -7.09 22.53 -10.22
CA VAL A 204 -6.80 23.22 -11.50
C VAL A 204 -7.40 22.45 -12.66
N LEU A 205 -7.24 21.12 -12.69
CA LEU A 205 -7.84 20.26 -13.71
C LEU A 205 -9.36 20.38 -13.74
N LEU A 206 -10.01 20.32 -12.58
CA LEU A 206 -11.45 20.51 -12.44
C LEU A 206 -11.88 21.89 -12.94
N LEU A 207 -11.11 22.93 -12.65
CA LEU A 207 -11.38 24.29 -13.12
C LEU A 207 -11.28 24.42 -14.64
N ILE A 208 -10.28 23.80 -15.27
CA ILE A 208 -10.12 23.78 -16.73
C ILE A 208 -11.26 23.02 -17.41
N PHE A 209 -11.68 21.89 -16.84
CA PHE A 209 -12.72 21.02 -17.41
C PHE A 209 -14.13 21.33 -16.90
N LYS A 210 -14.32 22.40 -16.13
CA LYS A 210 -15.60 22.72 -15.47
C LYS A 210 -16.78 22.71 -16.44
N ASP A 211 -16.66 23.42 -17.56
CA ASP A 211 -17.75 23.57 -18.53
C ASP A 211 -18.02 22.27 -19.28
N ALA A 212 -16.97 21.48 -19.56
CA ALA A 212 -17.13 20.15 -20.16
C ALA A 212 -17.83 19.17 -19.22
N ILE A 213 -17.50 19.18 -17.92
CA ILE A 213 -18.15 18.36 -16.90
C ILE A 213 -19.63 18.76 -16.77
N LEU A 214 -19.93 20.07 -16.74
CA LEU A 214 -21.31 20.56 -16.69
C LEU A 214 -22.10 20.16 -17.95
N GLY A 215 -21.50 20.27 -19.13
CA GLY A 215 -22.11 19.81 -20.38
C GLY A 215 -22.39 18.30 -20.40
N PHE A 216 -21.47 17.50 -19.86
CA PHE A 216 -21.64 16.05 -19.72
C PHE A 216 -22.74 15.66 -18.72
N VAL A 217 -22.80 16.33 -17.56
CA VAL A 217 -23.88 16.08 -16.58
C VAL A 217 -25.23 16.50 -17.16
N ALA A 218 -25.30 17.63 -17.87
CA ALA A 218 -26.52 18.08 -18.53
C ALA A 218 -27.02 17.08 -19.59
N SER A 219 -26.12 16.48 -20.38
CA SER A 219 -26.51 15.49 -21.39
C SER A 219 -27.07 14.20 -20.78
N ILE A 220 -26.46 13.68 -19.70
CA ILE A 220 -27.01 12.55 -18.94
C ILE A 220 -28.37 12.92 -18.36
N GLN A 221 -28.51 14.11 -17.80
CA GLN A 221 -29.76 14.55 -17.19
C GLN A 221 -30.90 14.66 -18.21
N ILE A 222 -30.63 15.20 -19.41
CA ILE A 222 -31.60 15.26 -20.52
C ILE A 222 -31.98 13.84 -20.97
N SER A 223 -30.99 12.97 -21.19
CA SER A 223 -31.24 11.60 -21.65
C SER A 223 -31.91 10.70 -20.62
N ALA A 224 -31.65 10.89 -19.31
CA ALA A 224 -32.17 10.04 -18.25
C ALA A 224 -33.54 10.49 -17.72
N ASN A 225 -33.82 11.80 -17.74
CA ASN A 225 -35.13 12.32 -17.33
C ASN A 225 -36.18 12.31 -18.44
N ASP A 226 -35.80 11.93 -19.67
CA ASP A 226 -36.71 11.83 -20.81
C ASP A 226 -37.59 13.08 -20.95
N MET A 227 -36.97 14.25 -20.72
CA MET A 227 -37.70 15.51 -20.55
C MET A 227 -38.40 15.95 -21.83
N VAL A 228 -37.91 15.46 -22.96
CA VAL A 228 -38.41 15.72 -24.31
C VAL A 228 -38.16 14.46 -25.12
N ARG A 229 -39.20 13.94 -25.77
CA ARG A 229 -39.12 12.84 -26.73
C ARG A 229 -39.25 13.35 -28.16
N ARG A 230 -38.83 12.52 -29.12
CA ARG A 230 -39.09 12.78 -30.54
C ARG A 230 -40.61 12.83 -30.76
N GLY A 231 -41.10 13.91 -31.38
CA GLY A 231 -42.52 14.17 -31.59
C GLY A 231 -43.22 14.93 -30.45
N ASP A 232 -42.52 15.32 -29.39
CA ASP A 232 -43.06 16.28 -28.42
C ASP A 232 -42.99 17.70 -28.99
N TRP A 233 -44.03 18.50 -28.73
CA TRP A 233 -44.02 19.93 -29.04
C TRP A 233 -43.29 20.69 -27.93
N ILE A 234 -42.26 21.44 -28.28
CA ILE A 234 -41.51 22.27 -27.32
C ILE A 234 -41.49 23.74 -27.74
N THR A 235 -41.60 24.61 -26.75
CA THR A 235 -41.49 26.06 -26.93
C THR A 235 -40.34 26.61 -26.07
N MET A 236 -39.28 27.07 -26.72
CA MET A 236 -38.14 27.74 -26.10
C MET A 236 -37.94 29.14 -26.72
N PRO A 237 -38.60 30.18 -26.19
CA PRO A 237 -38.58 31.53 -26.75
C PRO A 237 -37.17 32.12 -26.86
N LYS A 238 -36.28 31.75 -25.93
CA LYS A 238 -34.89 32.21 -25.89
C LYS A 238 -34.06 31.76 -27.10
N TYR A 239 -34.40 30.60 -27.67
CA TYR A 239 -33.70 30.02 -28.82
C TYR A 239 -34.54 30.09 -30.10
N GLY A 240 -35.75 30.65 -30.04
CA GLY A 240 -36.65 30.73 -31.20
C GLY A 240 -37.12 29.36 -31.68
N ALA A 241 -37.29 28.40 -30.77
CA ALA A 241 -37.88 27.10 -31.07
C ALA A 241 -39.34 27.06 -30.61
N ASP A 242 -40.28 26.74 -31.48
CA ASP A 242 -41.70 26.53 -31.18
C ASP A 242 -42.31 25.53 -32.18
N GLY A 243 -42.20 24.24 -31.86
CA GLY A 243 -42.65 23.17 -32.74
C GLY A 243 -42.22 21.76 -32.33
N ASP A 244 -42.34 20.83 -33.26
CA ASP A 244 -42.12 19.40 -33.01
C ASP A 244 -40.64 19.04 -32.99
N VAL A 245 -40.26 18.18 -32.04
CA VAL A 245 -38.89 17.68 -31.91
C VAL A 245 -38.61 16.60 -32.94
N GLU A 246 -37.70 16.89 -33.87
CA GLU A 246 -37.29 15.98 -34.94
C GLU A 246 -36.15 15.04 -34.51
N GLU A 247 -35.15 15.58 -33.81
CA GLU A 247 -33.94 14.85 -33.43
C GLU A 247 -33.41 15.32 -32.07
N ILE A 248 -32.97 14.37 -31.25
CA ILE A 248 -32.31 14.63 -29.98
C ILE A 248 -30.92 14.01 -30.06
N ASN A 249 -29.89 14.85 -29.96
CA ASN A 249 -28.50 14.44 -29.79
C ASN A 249 -28.03 14.77 -28.37
N LEU A 250 -26.85 14.27 -27.99
CA LEU A 250 -26.30 14.42 -26.63
C LEU A 250 -26.27 15.87 -26.13
N THR A 251 -26.09 16.85 -27.01
CA THR A 251 -25.91 18.26 -26.63
C THR A 251 -26.84 19.22 -27.35
N THR A 252 -27.69 18.76 -28.27
CA THR A 252 -28.52 19.61 -29.14
C THR A 252 -29.86 18.95 -29.44
N VAL A 253 -30.90 19.75 -29.60
CA VAL A 253 -32.24 19.28 -30.02
C VAL A 253 -32.62 20.03 -31.28
N LYS A 254 -33.00 19.30 -32.34
CA LYS A 254 -33.55 19.91 -33.55
C LYS A 254 -35.05 19.99 -33.47
N VAL A 255 -35.57 21.19 -33.71
CA VAL A 255 -37.00 21.49 -33.67
C VAL A 255 -37.45 22.01 -35.02
N ILE A 256 -38.54 21.44 -35.54
CA ILE A 256 -39.25 21.99 -36.70
C ILE A 256 -40.32 22.94 -36.17
N ASN A 257 -40.12 24.23 -36.38
CA ASN A 257 -41.06 25.26 -35.97
C ASN A 257 -42.38 25.17 -36.74
N PHE A 258 -43.42 25.82 -36.23
CA PHE A 258 -44.71 25.95 -36.93
C PHE A 258 -44.58 26.49 -38.36
N ASP A 259 -43.62 27.38 -38.62
CA ASP A 259 -43.33 27.94 -39.94
C ASP A 259 -42.46 27.02 -40.84
N LYS A 260 -42.20 25.79 -40.40
CA LYS A 260 -41.36 24.76 -41.03
C LYS A 260 -39.87 25.11 -41.11
N THR A 261 -39.38 26.08 -40.33
CA THR A 261 -37.94 26.32 -40.18
C THR A 261 -37.34 25.37 -39.14
N ILE A 262 -36.03 25.09 -39.27
CA ILE A 262 -35.30 24.20 -38.35
C ILE A 262 -34.46 25.05 -37.40
N THR A 263 -34.67 24.88 -36.09
CA THR A 263 -33.87 25.48 -35.02
C THR A 263 -33.06 24.39 -34.31
N THR A 264 -31.79 24.66 -33.95
CA THR A 264 -30.88 23.73 -33.24
C THR A 264 -30.42 24.32 -31.92
#